data_AF-A0AAP9IX24-F1
#
_entry.id   AF-A0AAP9IX24-F1
#
_cell.length_a   1.000
_cell.length_b   1.000
_cell.length_c   1.000
_cell.angle_alpha   90.00
_cell.angle_beta   90.00
_cell.angle_gamma   90.00
#
_symmetry.space_group_name_H-M   'P 1'
#
loop_
_entity.id
_entity.type
_entity.pdbx_description
1 polymer ?
#
loop_
_entity_poly.entity_id
_entity_poly.type
_entity_poly.pdbx_seq_one_letter_code
_entity_poly.pdbx_strand_id
1 'polypeptide(L)'
;MKNKLMKVSLLLFLMALIAGKSLSQNQPVRIKAEHPRLILSSTDIELMRGNALSGIEPWKTAWKKLESEIDGYADEKWKPNVYRGDASMSFYKAAIRDGSAARDLAIGYQITKDKRYAHKAIEIINEWSSPKNAPGTYFDPDKFYPNTGMLVSRGVFAFLYAYDLLCADNLIGKSKQKQFEAWLRILLPHIEEGVKRWVENDYFGKQYFQNHIVAEVVGLMSIGIILRDNELVNYVYDGETNPHNIKKVIEGIILMKGQPPYCGEPGSWPTQDGEIMDRYRHFALTHYGQTTKPNRALQYAGLSTNLLMIAAEMGRLNGLDLHHYVAPTGESIKLPLLFYADFYITKDASIKGGFYTGEDSWINYNDQSVFTLWEVGHVRYPEEKIFNEVLRTNDRTAHNLHLLGPVILTHGRCIE
;
A
#
# COMPACT_ATOMS: atom_id res chain seq x y z
N MET A 1 -55.86 -35.64 -4.01
CA MET A 1 -55.64 -34.20 -3.75
C MET A 1 -54.45 -33.89 -2.83
N LYS A 2 -54.11 -34.74 -1.83
CA LYS A 2 -52.97 -34.50 -0.92
C LYS A 2 -51.58 -34.42 -1.59
N ASN A 3 -51.31 -35.20 -2.65
CA ASN A 3 -50.01 -35.19 -3.34
C ASN A 3 -49.76 -33.98 -4.26
N LYS A 4 -50.79 -33.24 -4.68
CA LYS A 4 -50.63 -32.00 -5.47
C LYS A 4 -50.31 -30.80 -4.58
N LEU A 5 -50.95 -30.69 -3.40
CA LEU A 5 -50.64 -29.63 -2.44
C LEU A 5 -49.20 -29.72 -1.91
N MET A 6 -48.70 -30.94 -1.64
CA MET A 6 -47.35 -31.14 -1.10
C MET A 6 -46.24 -30.75 -2.10
N LYS A 7 -46.46 -30.95 -3.41
CA LYS A 7 -45.52 -30.52 -4.47
C LYS A 7 -45.52 -29.01 -4.70
N VAL A 8 -46.66 -28.34 -4.52
CA VAL A 8 -46.77 -26.87 -4.65
C VAL A 8 -46.11 -26.17 -3.45
N SER A 9 -46.27 -26.70 -2.23
CA SER A 9 -45.56 -26.19 -1.05
C SER A 9 -44.04 -26.38 -1.11
N LEU A 10 -43.55 -27.48 -1.70
CA LEU A 10 -42.11 -27.69 -1.87
C LEU A 10 -41.50 -26.77 -2.95
N LEU A 11 -42.24 -26.45 -4.02
CA LEU A 11 -41.80 -25.49 -5.04
C LEU A 11 -41.77 -24.05 -4.52
N LEU A 12 -42.73 -23.66 -3.67
CA LEU A 12 -42.76 -22.34 -3.04
C LEU A 12 -41.66 -22.18 -1.99
N PHE A 13 -41.31 -23.25 -1.26
CA PHE A 13 -40.17 -23.23 -0.32
C PHE A 13 -38.81 -23.21 -1.06
N LEU A 14 -38.68 -23.89 -2.21
CA LEU A 14 -37.48 -23.80 -3.04
C LEU A 14 -37.32 -22.43 -3.70
N MET A 15 -38.40 -21.77 -4.12
CA MET A 15 -38.33 -20.40 -4.64
C MET A 15 -38.00 -19.36 -3.55
N ALA A 16 -38.41 -19.59 -2.30
CA ALA A 16 -37.99 -18.74 -1.17
C ALA A 16 -36.51 -18.95 -0.78
N LEU A 17 -35.97 -20.17 -0.97
CA LEU A 17 -34.54 -20.47 -0.74
C LEU A 17 -33.62 -20.01 -1.90
N ILE A 18 -34.16 -19.84 -3.11
CA ILE A 18 -33.41 -19.30 -4.26
C ILE A 18 -33.52 -17.76 -4.31
N ALA A 19 -34.60 -17.16 -3.80
CA ALA A 19 -34.73 -15.70 -3.67
C ALA A 19 -33.97 -15.11 -2.46
N GLY A 20 -33.49 -15.94 -1.53
CA GLY A 20 -32.68 -15.52 -0.37
C GLY A 20 -31.18 -15.37 -0.64
N LYS A 21 -30.72 -15.67 -1.87
CA LYS A 21 -29.31 -15.56 -2.29
C LYS A 21 -29.13 -14.64 -3.50
N SER A 22 -29.77 -13.48 -3.52
CA SER A 22 -29.33 -12.38 -4.40
C SER A 22 -30.04 -11.09 -4.01
N LEU A 23 -29.53 -10.43 -2.96
CA LEU A 23 -29.62 -8.98 -2.74
C LEU A 23 -28.83 -8.65 -1.47
N SER A 24 -27.55 -9.07 -1.41
CA SER A 24 -26.57 -8.18 -0.79
C SER A 24 -26.35 -7.08 -1.81
N GLN A 25 -27.24 -6.08 -1.82
CA GLN A 25 -26.80 -4.77 -2.28
C GLN A 25 -25.62 -4.43 -1.38
N ASN A 26 -24.39 -4.52 -1.91
CA ASN A 26 -23.21 -4.02 -1.21
C ASN A 26 -23.55 -2.58 -0.83
N GLN A 27 -23.83 -2.35 0.45
CA GLN A 27 -24.07 -0.99 0.89
C GLN A 27 -22.81 -0.19 0.59
N PRO A 28 -22.95 1.00 -0.02
CA PRO A 28 -21.79 1.81 -0.33
C PRO A 28 -21.04 2.09 0.96
N VAL A 29 -19.73 1.86 0.91
CA VAL A 29 -18.82 2.02 2.02
C VAL A 29 -18.85 3.48 2.45
N ARG A 30 -18.83 3.68 3.77
CA ARG A 30 -18.75 5.00 4.38
C ARG A 30 -17.46 5.13 5.18
N ILE A 31 -16.63 6.09 4.78
CA ILE A 31 -15.39 6.41 5.47
C ILE A 31 -15.69 6.91 6.88
N LYS A 32 -14.89 6.44 7.85
CA LYS A 32 -14.99 6.87 9.26
C LYS A 32 -14.94 8.39 9.33
N ALA A 33 -15.75 9.01 10.20
CA ALA A 33 -15.85 10.48 10.28
C ALA A 33 -14.65 11.16 10.98
N GLU A 34 -14.00 10.48 11.92
CA GLU A 34 -12.93 11.00 12.79
C GLU A 34 -11.55 10.47 12.42
N HIS A 35 -10.51 11.25 12.73
CA HIS A 35 -9.12 10.80 12.66
C HIS A 35 -8.73 10.06 13.96
N PRO A 36 -7.77 9.12 13.92
CA PRO A 36 -7.11 8.63 12.71
C PRO A 36 -8.02 7.64 11.95
N ARG A 37 -7.82 7.58 10.64
CA ARG A 37 -8.62 6.76 9.72
C ARG A 37 -7.82 6.18 8.54
N LEU A 38 -6.52 6.48 8.43
CA LEU A 38 -5.71 6.03 7.31
C LEU A 38 -5.01 4.70 7.58
N ILE A 39 -4.15 4.60 8.59
CA ILE A 39 -3.37 3.36 8.86
C ILE A 39 -3.52 2.88 10.31
N LEU A 40 -3.32 3.76 11.28
CA LEU A 40 -3.40 3.42 12.70
C LEU A 40 -4.76 3.81 13.27
N SER A 41 -5.37 2.93 14.06
CA SER A 41 -6.45 3.30 14.96
C SER A 41 -5.91 3.96 16.24
N SER A 42 -6.79 4.53 17.07
CA SER A 42 -6.39 5.03 18.39
C SER A 42 -5.75 3.93 19.26
N THR A 43 -6.29 2.71 19.21
CA THR A 43 -5.69 1.56 19.92
C THR A 43 -4.31 1.19 19.37
N ASP A 44 -4.11 1.26 18.05
CA ASP A 44 -2.78 1.02 17.45
C ASP A 44 -1.77 2.08 17.92
N ILE A 45 -2.20 3.34 18.05
CA ILE A 45 -1.36 4.44 18.56
C ILE A 45 -0.97 4.22 20.03
N GLU A 46 -1.93 3.83 20.89
CA GLU A 46 -1.67 3.55 22.30
C GLU A 46 -0.68 2.39 22.47
N LEU A 47 -0.85 1.33 21.68
CA LEU A 47 0.04 0.18 21.70
C LEU A 47 1.44 0.53 21.18
N MET A 48 1.53 1.27 20.07
CA MET A 48 2.81 1.79 19.54
C MET A 48 3.54 2.60 20.62
N ARG A 49 2.84 3.51 21.30
CA ARG A 49 3.39 4.32 22.40
C ARG A 49 3.91 3.42 23.53
N GLY A 50 3.08 2.48 24.00
CA GLY A 50 3.46 1.56 25.08
C GLY A 50 4.71 0.75 24.73
N ASN A 51 4.75 0.19 23.52
CA ASN A 51 5.87 -0.60 23.04
C ASN A 51 7.16 0.23 22.93
N ALA A 52 7.10 1.40 22.29
CA ALA A 52 8.26 2.26 22.10
C ALA A 52 8.87 2.73 23.44
N LEU A 53 8.03 3.06 24.43
CA LEU A 53 8.46 3.54 25.74
C LEU A 53 8.75 2.42 26.75
N SER A 54 8.52 1.15 26.40
CA SER A 54 8.69 0.01 27.32
C SER A 54 10.15 -0.27 27.69
N GLY A 55 11.10 0.13 26.85
CA GLY A 55 12.51 -0.27 26.98
C GLY A 55 12.79 -1.74 26.61
N ILE A 56 11.81 -2.45 26.02
CA ILE A 56 11.91 -3.86 25.62
C ILE A 56 12.38 -3.97 24.15
N GLU A 57 13.25 -4.92 23.85
CA GLU A 57 13.64 -5.23 22.47
C GLU A 57 12.54 -6.01 21.74
N PRO A 58 12.34 -5.76 20.43
CA PRO A 58 13.14 -4.92 19.55
C PRO A 58 12.68 -3.44 19.47
N TRP A 59 11.61 -3.07 20.17
CA TRP A 59 11.05 -1.72 20.09
C TRP A 59 11.99 -0.64 20.64
N LYS A 60 12.77 -0.95 21.68
CA LYS A 60 13.78 -0.04 22.22
C LYS A 60 14.79 0.38 21.15
N THR A 61 15.37 -0.57 20.43
CA THR A 61 16.34 -0.27 19.36
C THR A 61 15.68 0.54 18.23
N ALA A 62 14.48 0.12 17.80
CA ALA A 62 13.75 0.83 16.76
C ALA A 62 13.36 2.26 17.17
N TRP A 63 12.93 2.46 18.42
CA TRP A 63 12.58 3.78 18.94
C TRP A 63 13.81 4.68 19.00
N LYS A 64 14.93 4.21 19.54
CA LYS A 64 16.17 5.00 19.59
C LYS A 64 16.65 5.46 18.22
N LYS A 65 16.52 4.59 17.21
CA LYS A 65 16.86 4.94 15.83
C LYS A 65 15.95 6.05 15.30
N LEU A 66 14.63 5.89 15.45
CA LEU A 66 13.66 6.91 15.04
C LEU A 66 13.87 8.22 15.78
N GLU A 67 14.03 8.18 17.11
CA GLU A 67 14.24 9.33 17.99
C GLU A 67 15.44 10.16 17.54
N SER A 68 16.56 9.52 17.25
CA SER A 68 17.75 10.19 16.71
C SER A 68 17.52 10.85 15.34
N GLU A 69 16.72 10.24 14.47
CA GLU A 69 16.38 10.80 13.15
C GLU A 69 15.47 12.03 13.29
N ILE A 70 14.40 11.92 14.09
CA ILE A 70 13.39 12.97 14.22
C ILE A 70 13.87 14.16 15.05
N ASP A 71 14.77 13.98 16.01
CA ASP A 71 15.43 15.10 16.71
C ASP A 71 16.22 15.94 15.71
N GLY A 72 16.94 15.30 14.79
CA GLY A 72 17.64 15.97 13.70
C GLY A 72 16.70 16.74 12.77
N TYR A 73 15.47 16.24 12.54
CA TYR A 73 14.47 16.95 11.75
C TYR A 73 13.87 18.15 12.50
N ALA A 74 13.61 18.00 13.80
CA ALA A 74 12.90 18.96 14.63
C ALA A 74 13.72 20.21 14.98
N ASP A 75 15.04 20.10 15.12
CA ASP A 75 15.95 21.16 15.57
C ASP A 75 16.24 22.25 14.50
N GLU A 76 15.23 22.62 13.70
CA GLU A 76 15.24 23.67 12.65
C GLU A 76 16.27 23.50 11.51
N LYS A 77 17.12 22.47 11.56
CA LYS A 77 18.06 22.13 10.48
C LYS A 77 17.37 21.61 9.24
N TRP A 78 16.22 20.94 9.40
CA TRP A 78 15.48 20.41 8.27
C TRP A 78 14.70 21.52 7.56
N LYS A 79 15.04 21.74 6.29
CA LYS A 79 14.36 22.68 5.40
C LYS A 79 13.61 21.89 4.32
N PRO A 80 12.29 22.05 4.19
CA PRO A 80 11.53 21.46 3.09
C PRO A 80 12.13 21.84 1.72
N ASN A 81 12.23 20.88 0.81
CA ASN A 81 12.67 21.09 -0.57
C ASN A 81 11.52 20.79 -1.52
N VAL A 82 10.55 21.70 -1.54
CA VAL A 82 9.32 21.52 -2.32
C VAL A 82 9.61 21.67 -3.81
N TYR A 83 9.47 20.58 -4.56
CA TYR A 83 9.65 20.59 -6.01
C TYR A 83 8.39 21.10 -6.73
N ARG A 84 8.55 22.17 -7.52
CA ARG A 84 7.46 22.85 -8.25
C ARG A 84 7.61 22.82 -9.78
N GLY A 85 8.54 22.01 -10.29
CA GLY A 85 8.71 21.82 -11.73
C GLY A 85 7.74 20.78 -12.29
N ASP A 86 7.97 20.41 -13.55
CA ASP A 86 7.07 19.57 -14.37
C ASP A 86 7.48 18.09 -14.46
N ALA A 87 8.56 17.68 -13.80
CA ALA A 87 9.04 16.30 -13.83
C ALA A 87 8.53 15.50 -12.61
N SER A 88 7.64 14.53 -12.85
CA SER A 88 7.02 13.70 -11.80
C SER A 88 8.03 12.89 -10.99
N MET A 89 9.13 12.43 -11.60
CA MET A 89 10.20 11.73 -10.88
C MET A 89 10.93 12.64 -9.88
N SER A 90 11.15 13.91 -10.23
CA SER A 90 11.76 14.89 -9.33
C SER A 90 10.80 15.27 -8.20
N PHE A 91 9.50 15.42 -8.52
CA PHE A 91 8.45 15.58 -7.51
C PHE A 91 8.46 14.42 -6.52
N TYR A 92 8.42 13.18 -7.01
CA TYR A 92 8.41 11.99 -6.16
C TYR A 92 9.63 11.91 -5.23
N LYS A 93 10.85 12.15 -5.74
CA LYS A 93 12.06 12.13 -4.91
C LYS A 93 12.02 13.18 -3.80
N ALA A 94 11.58 14.39 -4.13
CA ALA A 94 11.44 15.48 -3.16
C ALA A 94 10.33 15.19 -2.14
N ALA A 95 9.18 14.71 -2.62
CA ALA A 95 8.01 14.40 -1.80
C ALA A 95 8.27 13.25 -0.83
N ILE A 96 8.92 12.16 -1.26
CA ILE A 96 9.31 11.06 -0.37
C ILE A 96 10.23 11.55 0.75
N ARG A 97 11.20 12.42 0.44
CA ARG A 97 12.16 12.94 1.43
C ARG A 97 11.44 13.71 2.53
N ASP A 98 10.63 14.70 2.16
CA ASP A 98 9.95 15.56 3.13
C ASP A 98 8.73 14.88 3.77
N GLY A 99 7.97 14.10 2.99
CA GLY A 99 6.83 13.35 3.47
C GLY A 99 7.22 12.29 4.49
N SER A 100 8.33 11.57 4.28
CA SER A 100 8.84 10.60 5.26
C SER A 100 9.25 11.30 6.55
N ALA A 101 9.96 12.43 6.48
CA ALA A 101 10.29 13.22 7.66
C ALA A 101 9.03 13.67 8.41
N ALA A 102 8.00 14.16 7.70
CA ALA A 102 6.73 14.55 8.32
C ALA A 102 6.00 13.38 8.99
N ARG A 103 5.96 12.21 8.33
CA ARG A 103 5.37 10.97 8.89
C ARG A 103 6.09 10.55 10.16
N ASP A 104 7.42 10.50 10.10
CA ASP A 104 8.25 10.01 11.20
C ASP A 104 8.20 10.96 12.40
N LEU A 105 8.18 12.28 12.16
CA LEU A 105 7.91 13.30 13.18
C LEU A 105 6.50 13.15 13.79
N ALA A 106 5.48 12.89 12.97
CA ALA A 106 4.11 12.69 13.47
C ALA A 106 3.98 11.42 14.32
N ILE A 107 4.66 10.33 13.93
CA ILE A 107 4.78 9.10 14.73
C ILE A 107 5.50 9.40 16.05
N GLY A 108 6.64 10.11 16.00
CA GLY A 108 7.39 10.54 17.18
C GLY A 108 6.54 11.38 18.14
N TYR A 109 5.77 12.34 17.61
CA TYR A 109 4.79 13.09 18.40
C TYR A 109 3.78 12.17 19.06
N GLN A 110 3.20 11.20 18.34
CA GLN A 110 2.22 10.30 18.94
C GLN A 110 2.83 9.44 20.07
N ILE A 111 4.11 9.05 19.94
CA ILE A 111 4.87 8.30 20.96
C ILE A 111 5.23 9.17 22.18
N THR A 112 5.65 10.42 22.02
CA THR A 112 6.19 11.23 23.13
C THR A 112 5.23 12.31 23.63
N LYS A 113 4.38 12.83 22.75
CA LYS A 113 3.64 14.11 22.82
C LYS A 113 4.54 15.35 22.87
N ASP A 114 5.81 15.24 22.46
CA ASP A 114 6.68 16.40 22.30
C ASP A 114 6.21 17.25 21.10
N LYS A 115 5.73 18.47 21.40
CA LYS A 115 5.17 19.38 20.41
C LYS A 115 6.19 19.85 19.38
N ARG A 116 7.51 19.77 19.65
CA ARG A 116 8.55 20.09 18.64
C ARG A 116 8.37 19.26 17.38
N TYR A 117 8.11 17.96 17.55
CA TYR A 117 7.91 17.05 16.42
C TYR A 117 6.66 17.41 15.61
N ALA A 118 5.53 17.64 16.29
CA ALA A 118 4.29 18.04 15.64
C ALA A 118 4.42 19.37 14.90
N HIS A 119 5.05 20.38 15.51
CA HIS A 119 5.24 21.69 14.88
C HIS A 119 6.03 21.58 13.57
N LYS A 120 7.14 20.83 13.56
CA LYS A 120 7.95 20.64 12.36
C LYS A 120 7.21 19.82 11.28
N ALA A 121 6.49 18.77 11.66
CA ALA A 121 5.67 18.01 10.71
C ALA A 121 4.59 18.89 10.04
N ILE A 122 3.92 19.73 10.82
CA ILE A 122 2.92 20.69 10.33
C ILE A 122 3.55 21.72 9.39
N GLU A 123 4.74 22.24 9.72
CA GLU A 123 5.50 23.14 8.84
C GLU A 123 5.77 22.50 7.48
N ILE A 124 6.29 21.26 7.47
CA ILE A 124 6.56 20.51 6.22
C ILE A 124 5.27 20.33 5.39
N ILE A 125 4.18 19.91 6.02
CA ILE A 125 2.87 19.73 5.36
C ILE A 125 2.37 21.07 4.78
N ASN A 126 2.52 22.16 5.52
CA ASN A 126 2.06 23.50 5.12
C ASN A 126 2.86 24.06 3.93
N GLU A 127 4.17 23.80 3.88
CA GLU A 127 5.03 24.24 2.77
C GLU A 127 4.69 23.51 1.46
N TRP A 128 4.49 22.19 1.54
CA TRP A 128 4.10 21.37 0.39
C TRP A 128 2.68 21.67 -0.11
N SER A 129 1.75 21.90 0.81
CA SER A 129 0.35 22.21 0.44
C SER A 129 0.10 23.71 0.16
N SER A 130 1.13 24.54 0.13
CA SER A 130 0.96 25.98 -0.09
C SER A 130 0.26 26.25 -1.43
N PRO A 131 -0.81 27.08 -1.45
CA PRO A 131 -1.55 27.36 -2.69
C PRO A 131 -0.73 28.22 -3.67
N LYS A 132 0.32 28.90 -3.18
CA LYS A 132 1.22 29.69 -4.02
C LYS A 132 2.14 28.77 -4.80
N ASN A 133 1.92 28.68 -6.12
CA ASN A 133 2.64 27.76 -7.01
C ASN A 133 2.60 26.32 -6.47
N ALA A 134 1.38 25.81 -6.25
CA ALA A 134 1.18 24.50 -5.64
C ALA A 134 1.94 23.40 -6.41
N PRO A 135 2.75 22.57 -5.72
CA PRO A 135 3.54 21.55 -6.38
C PRO A 135 2.64 20.45 -6.96
N GLY A 136 2.98 19.98 -8.16
CA GLY A 136 2.17 19.01 -8.89
C GLY A 136 0.94 19.61 -9.57
N THR A 137 0.89 20.94 -9.79
CA THR A 137 -0.15 21.57 -10.64
C THR A 137 -0.04 21.15 -12.10
N TYR A 138 1.16 20.83 -12.55
CA TYR A 138 1.43 20.39 -13.91
C TYR A 138 2.60 19.41 -13.93
N PHE A 139 2.43 18.33 -14.68
CA PHE A 139 3.52 17.46 -15.10
C PHE A 139 3.48 17.34 -16.62
N ASP A 140 4.65 17.39 -17.23
CA ASP A 140 4.80 17.32 -18.67
C ASP A 140 4.38 15.92 -19.19
N PRO A 141 3.34 15.83 -20.05
CA PRO A 141 2.82 14.55 -20.56
C PRO A 141 3.80 13.77 -21.42
N ASP A 142 4.86 14.40 -21.91
CA ASP A 142 5.89 13.78 -22.73
C ASP A 142 7.06 13.23 -21.88
N LYS A 143 7.13 13.59 -20.59
CA LYS A 143 8.20 13.15 -19.66
C LYS A 143 7.77 11.96 -18.81
N PHE A 144 7.89 10.74 -19.35
CA PHE A 144 7.67 9.49 -18.61
C PHE A 144 6.29 9.42 -17.92
N TYR A 145 5.27 10.03 -18.53
CA TYR A 145 3.98 10.24 -17.87
C TYR A 145 3.21 8.98 -17.44
N PRO A 146 3.32 7.81 -18.10
CA PRO A 146 2.74 6.57 -17.57
C PRO A 146 3.21 6.22 -16.13
N ASN A 147 4.32 6.80 -15.68
CA ASN A 147 4.82 6.63 -14.32
C ASN A 147 4.25 7.68 -13.34
N THR A 148 3.69 8.79 -13.84
CA THR A 148 3.28 9.94 -13.03
C THR A 148 2.24 9.57 -11.98
N GLY A 149 1.22 8.79 -12.33
CA GLY A 149 0.17 8.39 -11.38
C GLY A 149 0.73 7.63 -10.17
N MET A 150 1.55 6.60 -10.42
CA MET A 150 2.29 5.89 -9.38
C MET A 150 3.21 6.82 -8.56
N LEU A 151 3.99 7.68 -9.23
CA LEU A 151 4.96 8.55 -8.58
C LEU A 151 4.29 9.59 -7.67
N VAL A 152 3.18 10.17 -8.10
CA VAL A 152 2.36 11.07 -7.28
C VAL A 152 1.77 10.31 -6.09
N SER A 153 1.13 9.17 -6.35
CA SER A 153 0.49 8.33 -5.33
C SER A 153 1.46 7.94 -4.20
N ARG A 154 2.63 7.43 -4.56
CA ARG A 154 3.66 7.03 -3.60
C ARG A 154 4.32 8.23 -2.94
N GLY A 155 4.55 9.31 -3.69
CA GLY A 155 5.19 10.52 -3.16
C GLY A 155 4.35 11.22 -2.09
N VAL A 156 3.02 11.25 -2.24
CA VAL A 156 2.14 11.96 -1.31
C VAL A 156 1.75 11.13 -0.07
N PHE A 157 1.84 9.80 -0.14
CA PHE A 157 1.32 8.91 0.89
C PHE A 157 1.81 9.22 2.31
N ALA A 158 3.11 9.49 2.48
CA ALA A 158 3.68 9.78 3.81
C ALA A 158 3.14 11.10 4.40
N PHE A 159 2.80 12.09 3.55
CA PHE A 159 2.10 13.30 4.02
C PHE A 159 0.69 13.01 4.49
N LEU A 160 -0.06 12.15 3.79
CA LEU A 160 -1.41 11.73 4.19
C LEU A 160 -1.38 11.05 5.56
N TYR A 161 -0.38 10.19 5.78
CA TYR A 161 -0.20 9.49 7.05
C TYR A 161 0.15 10.47 8.18
N ALA A 162 1.10 11.38 7.95
CA ALA A 162 1.43 12.43 8.91
C ALA A 162 0.21 13.30 9.26
N TYR A 163 -0.53 13.75 8.25
CA TYR A 163 -1.72 14.56 8.38
C TYR A 163 -2.79 13.87 9.23
N ASP A 164 -3.07 12.58 8.95
CA ASP A 164 -4.07 11.80 9.69
C ASP A 164 -3.73 11.71 11.18
N LEU A 165 -2.47 11.41 11.52
CA LEU A 165 -1.99 11.32 12.90
C LEU A 165 -2.04 12.67 13.63
N LEU A 166 -1.73 13.77 12.97
CA LEU A 166 -1.76 15.11 13.58
C LEU A 166 -3.20 15.63 13.76
N CYS A 167 -4.09 15.27 12.84
CA CYS A 167 -5.51 15.60 12.94
C CYS A 167 -6.23 14.80 14.04
N ALA A 168 -5.76 13.60 14.40
CA ALA A 168 -6.28 12.83 15.54
C ALA A 168 -6.27 13.63 16.86
N ASP A 169 -5.26 14.48 17.04
CA ASP A 169 -5.09 15.34 18.22
C ASP A 169 -5.53 16.79 17.95
N ASN A 170 -6.26 17.05 16.85
CA ASN A 170 -6.75 18.37 16.43
C ASN A 170 -5.66 19.44 16.25
N LEU A 171 -4.43 19.05 15.91
CA LEU A 171 -3.29 19.98 15.83
C LEU A 171 -3.27 20.83 14.57
N ILE A 172 -3.88 20.35 13.49
CA ILE A 172 -3.97 21.09 12.23
C ILE A 172 -5.28 21.89 12.22
N GLY A 173 -5.17 23.22 12.29
CA GLY A 173 -6.34 24.10 12.27
C GLY A 173 -7.14 24.01 10.96
N LYS A 174 -8.44 24.30 11.01
CA LYS A 174 -9.38 24.10 9.88
C LYS A 174 -8.98 24.77 8.57
N SER A 175 -8.36 25.96 8.61
CA SER A 175 -7.85 26.61 7.40
C SER A 175 -6.72 25.82 6.75
N LYS A 176 -5.81 25.25 7.54
CA LYS A 176 -4.71 24.40 7.06
C LYS A 176 -5.18 23.03 6.60
N GLN A 177 -6.22 22.47 7.23
CA GLN A 177 -6.91 21.27 6.72
C GLN A 177 -7.43 21.52 5.30
N LYS A 178 -8.19 22.60 5.09
CA LYS A 178 -8.69 22.97 3.75
C LYS A 178 -7.57 23.19 2.72
N GLN A 179 -6.46 23.80 3.14
CA GLN A 179 -5.28 23.99 2.30
C GLN A 179 -4.70 22.65 1.84
N PHE A 180 -4.51 21.71 2.78
CA PHE A 180 -3.99 20.38 2.48
C PHE A 180 -4.95 19.60 1.56
N GLU A 181 -6.24 19.58 1.89
CA GLU A 181 -7.27 18.92 1.08
C GLU A 181 -7.34 19.50 -0.35
N ALA A 182 -7.18 20.81 -0.52
CA ALA A 182 -7.12 21.44 -1.84
C ALA A 182 -5.89 20.98 -2.64
N TRP A 183 -4.74 20.84 -1.98
CA TRP A 183 -3.54 20.29 -2.63
C TRP A 183 -3.74 18.84 -3.10
N LEU A 184 -4.39 17.99 -2.30
CA LEU A 184 -4.71 16.62 -2.73
C LEU A 184 -5.59 16.59 -3.98
N ARG A 185 -6.56 17.50 -4.08
CA ARG A 185 -7.43 17.62 -5.27
C ARG A 185 -6.69 18.06 -6.53
N ILE A 186 -5.59 18.80 -6.39
CA ILE A 186 -4.70 19.13 -7.52
C ILE A 186 -3.99 17.87 -8.04
N LEU A 187 -3.64 16.94 -7.14
CA LEU A 187 -2.88 15.74 -7.48
C LEU A 187 -3.75 14.62 -8.07
N LEU A 188 -5.03 14.54 -7.71
CA LEU A 188 -5.95 13.47 -8.15
C LEU A 188 -5.99 13.26 -9.67
N PRO A 189 -6.15 14.30 -10.51
CA PRO A 189 -6.21 14.11 -11.97
C PRO A 189 -4.95 13.47 -12.56
N HIS A 190 -3.78 13.65 -11.94
CA HIS A 190 -2.54 13.01 -12.39
C HIS A 190 -2.51 11.50 -12.11
N ILE A 191 -3.17 11.07 -11.03
CA ILE A 191 -3.31 9.65 -10.69
C ILE A 191 -4.34 9.00 -11.62
N GLU A 192 -5.48 9.66 -11.83
CA GLU A 192 -6.55 9.20 -12.73
C GLU A 192 -6.07 9.07 -14.19
N GLU A 193 -5.33 10.04 -14.69
CA GLU A 193 -4.74 9.97 -16.04
C GLU A 193 -3.69 8.86 -16.14
N GLY A 194 -2.93 8.58 -15.06
CA GLY A 194 -2.04 7.43 -14.99
C GLY A 194 -2.78 6.11 -15.21
N VAL A 195 -3.84 5.87 -14.41
CA VAL A 195 -4.71 4.69 -14.53
C VAL A 195 -5.27 4.57 -15.95
N LYS A 196 -5.84 5.66 -16.48
CA LYS A 196 -6.43 5.70 -17.82
C LYS A 196 -5.41 5.31 -18.89
N ARG A 197 -4.19 5.84 -18.85
CA ARG A 197 -3.16 5.54 -19.85
C ARG A 197 -2.71 4.08 -19.81
N TRP A 198 -2.61 3.48 -18.62
CA TRP A 198 -2.32 2.06 -18.48
C TRP A 198 -3.44 1.17 -19.03
N VAL A 199 -4.70 1.60 -18.91
CA VAL A 199 -5.87 0.90 -19.47
C VAL A 199 -5.93 1.03 -20.99
N GLU A 200 -5.79 2.24 -21.53
CA GLU A 200 -6.12 2.54 -22.94
C GLU A 200 -4.98 2.24 -23.92
N ASN A 201 -3.73 2.52 -23.54
CA ASN A 201 -2.63 2.63 -24.52
C ASN A 201 -1.71 1.42 -24.55
N ASP A 202 -2.01 0.39 -23.76
CA ASP A 202 -1.22 -0.84 -23.65
C ASP A 202 0.30 -0.61 -23.67
N TYR A 203 0.77 0.37 -22.88
CA TYR A 203 2.09 1.00 -23.02
C TYR A 203 3.28 0.02 -22.92
N PHE A 204 3.05 -1.22 -22.45
CA PHE A 204 4.06 -2.26 -22.35
C PHE A 204 3.57 -3.68 -22.72
N GLY A 205 2.61 -3.83 -23.63
CA GLY A 205 2.30 -5.14 -24.23
C GLY A 205 1.54 -6.12 -23.32
N LYS A 206 0.43 -5.65 -22.77
CA LYS A 206 -0.60 -6.28 -21.96
C LYS A 206 -0.24 -6.46 -20.49
N GLN A 207 0.53 -5.53 -19.95
CA GLN A 207 0.86 -5.45 -18.51
C GLN A 207 -0.30 -4.84 -17.71
N TYR A 208 -1.47 -5.49 -17.74
CA TYR A 208 -2.71 -4.98 -17.15
C TYR A 208 -2.69 -4.98 -15.61
N PHE A 209 -1.92 -5.88 -14.99
CA PHE A 209 -1.81 -6.00 -13.54
C PHE A 209 -0.34 -5.97 -13.12
N GLN A 210 0.06 -4.86 -12.49
CA GLN A 210 1.44 -4.56 -12.13
C GLN A 210 1.51 -3.43 -11.10
N ASN A 211 2.70 -3.23 -10.51
CA ASN A 211 2.96 -2.31 -9.40
C ASN A 211 2.43 -0.86 -9.54
N HIS A 212 2.38 -0.26 -10.74
CA HIS A 212 1.83 1.08 -10.95
C HIS A 212 0.32 1.10 -10.69
N ILE A 213 -0.43 0.12 -11.19
CA ILE A 213 -1.88 0.02 -10.96
C ILE A 213 -2.15 -0.10 -9.46
N VAL A 214 -1.40 -0.95 -8.75
CA VAL A 214 -1.55 -1.08 -7.28
C VAL A 214 -1.20 0.24 -6.57
N ALA A 215 -0.16 0.95 -7.03
CA ALA A 215 0.23 2.22 -6.44
C ALA A 215 -0.83 3.31 -6.67
N GLU A 216 -1.46 3.34 -7.84
CA GLU A 216 -2.53 4.27 -8.17
C GLU A 216 -3.80 3.98 -7.35
N VAL A 217 -4.14 2.70 -7.13
CA VAL A 217 -5.16 2.30 -6.16
C VAL A 217 -4.84 2.86 -4.78
N VAL A 218 -3.60 2.66 -4.29
CA VAL A 218 -3.17 3.21 -2.99
C VAL A 218 -3.31 4.72 -2.95
N GLY A 219 -2.94 5.44 -4.01
CA GLY A 219 -3.07 6.89 -4.11
C GLY A 219 -4.52 7.37 -4.07
N LEU A 220 -5.38 6.84 -4.94
CA LEU A 220 -6.79 7.21 -5.01
C LEU A 220 -7.53 6.85 -3.72
N MET A 221 -7.30 5.66 -3.16
CA MET A 221 -7.92 5.21 -1.91
C MET A 221 -7.47 6.05 -0.72
N SER A 222 -6.16 6.31 -0.58
CA SER A 222 -5.63 7.11 0.54
C SER A 222 -6.12 8.55 0.49
N ILE A 223 -6.12 9.20 -0.68
CA ILE A 223 -6.67 10.55 -0.86
C ILE A 223 -8.17 10.55 -0.61
N GLY A 224 -8.92 9.59 -1.16
CA GLY A 224 -10.36 9.47 -0.94
C GLY A 224 -10.73 9.31 0.54
N ILE A 225 -9.99 8.49 1.28
CA ILE A 225 -10.14 8.35 2.74
C ILE A 225 -9.91 9.67 3.47
N ILE A 226 -8.82 10.39 3.16
CA ILE A 226 -8.51 11.67 3.81
C ILE A 226 -9.55 12.75 3.47
N LEU A 227 -10.00 12.81 2.21
CA LEU A 227 -11.04 13.75 1.76
C LEU A 227 -12.45 13.36 2.21
N ARG A 228 -12.64 12.14 2.75
CA ARG A 228 -13.94 11.49 2.99
C ARG A 228 -14.80 11.42 1.73
N ASP A 229 -14.16 11.17 0.61
CA ASP A 229 -14.81 10.98 -0.67
C ASP A 229 -15.28 9.53 -0.79
N ASN A 230 -16.50 9.27 -0.32
CA ASN A 230 -17.07 7.92 -0.35
C ASN A 230 -17.23 7.41 -1.79
N GLU A 231 -17.52 8.28 -2.75
CA GLU A 231 -17.69 7.87 -4.15
C GLU A 231 -16.37 7.38 -4.73
N LEU A 232 -15.29 8.15 -4.54
CA LEU A 232 -13.95 7.74 -4.96
C LEU A 232 -13.50 6.45 -4.28
N VAL A 233 -13.72 6.30 -2.98
CA VAL A 233 -13.31 5.08 -2.27
C VAL A 233 -14.10 3.86 -2.74
N ASN A 234 -15.42 3.98 -2.93
CA ASN A 234 -16.23 2.87 -3.48
C ASN A 234 -15.79 2.53 -4.91
N TYR A 235 -15.53 3.53 -5.74
CA TYR A 235 -15.01 3.34 -7.11
C TYR A 235 -13.68 2.57 -7.12
N VAL A 236 -12.78 2.86 -6.19
CA VAL A 236 -11.48 2.18 -6.07
C VAL A 236 -11.59 0.80 -5.41
N TYR A 237 -12.53 0.63 -4.47
CA TYR A 237 -12.68 -0.63 -3.73
C TYR A 237 -13.30 -1.74 -4.57
N ASP A 238 -14.50 -1.51 -5.11
CA ASP A 238 -15.22 -2.53 -5.88
C ASP A 238 -16.14 -1.96 -6.98
N GLY A 239 -15.95 -0.69 -7.35
CA GLY A 239 -16.70 -0.05 -8.44
C GLY A 239 -16.64 -0.86 -9.74
N GLU A 240 -17.82 -1.23 -10.27
CA GLU A 240 -17.92 -2.07 -11.46
C GLU A 240 -17.32 -1.40 -12.70
N THR A 241 -17.49 -0.08 -12.82
CA THR A 241 -16.95 0.76 -13.90
C THR A 241 -15.43 0.95 -13.83
N ASN A 242 -14.81 0.61 -12.70
CA ASN A 242 -13.37 0.58 -12.57
C ASN A 242 -12.85 -0.81 -12.96
N PRO A 243 -12.18 -1.00 -14.10
CA PRO A 243 -11.59 -2.29 -14.48
C PRO A 243 -10.43 -2.70 -13.57
N HIS A 244 -9.85 -1.76 -12.81
CA HIS A 244 -8.74 -1.98 -11.90
C HIS A 244 -9.07 -1.52 -10.47
N ASN A 245 -10.31 -1.73 -10.02
CA ASN A 245 -10.59 -1.67 -8.59
C ASN A 245 -9.75 -2.71 -7.84
N ILE A 246 -9.48 -2.50 -6.56
CA ILE A 246 -8.54 -3.33 -5.79
C ILE A 246 -8.93 -4.81 -5.76
N LYS A 247 -10.23 -5.15 -5.79
CA LYS A 247 -10.67 -6.55 -5.86
C LYS A 247 -10.27 -7.23 -7.17
N LYS A 248 -10.43 -6.55 -8.31
CA LYS A 248 -9.97 -7.01 -9.63
C LYS A 248 -8.44 -7.03 -9.72
N VAL A 249 -7.77 -6.07 -9.07
CA VAL A 249 -6.30 -6.07 -8.99
C VAL A 249 -5.79 -7.28 -8.21
N ILE A 250 -6.41 -7.63 -7.08
CA ILE A 250 -6.07 -8.84 -6.31
C ILE A 250 -6.24 -10.09 -7.17
N GLU A 251 -7.35 -10.20 -7.90
CA GLU A 251 -7.62 -11.31 -8.84
C GLU A 251 -6.59 -11.39 -9.98
N GLY A 252 -6.19 -10.24 -10.56
CA GLY A 252 -5.35 -10.24 -11.75
C GLY A 252 -3.83 -10.20 -11.50
N ILE A 253 -3.39 -9.72 -10.34
CA ILE A 253 -1.95 -9.56 -10.03
C ILE A 253 -1.37 -10.74 -9.26
N ILE A 254 -2.20 -11.49 -8.53
CA ILE A 254 -1.77 -12.66 -7.76
C ILE A 254 -2.01 -13.88 -8.63
N LEU A 255 -0.94 -14.58 -8.98
CA LEU A 255 -1.01 -15.80 -9.78
C LEU A 255 -1.44 -16.97 -8.90
N MET A 256 -2.27 -17.83 -9.49
CA MET A 256 -2.62 -19.13 -8.97
C MET A 256 -2.01 -20.22 -9.84
N LYS A 257 -1.73 -21.38 -9.25
CA LYS A 257 -1.14 -22.53 -9.93
C LYS A 257 -1.97 -22.92 -11.16
N GLY A 258 -1.31 -22.93 -12.31
CA GLY A 258 -1.91 -23.33 -13.59
C GLY A 258 -2.57 -22.17 -14.34
N GLN A 259 -2.65 -20.97 -13.77
CA GLN A 259 -2.97 -19.77 -14.54
C GLN A 259 -1.80 -19.38 -15.45
N PRO A 260 -2.05 -18.78 -16.62
CA PRO A 260 -0.99 -18.29 -17.48
C PRO A 260 -0.26 -17.10 -16.83
N PRO A 261 1.08 -17.01 -16.95
CA PRO A 261 1.82 -15.82 -16.55
C PRO A 261 1.57 -14.67 -17.55
N TYR A 262 2.27 -13.56 -17.36
CA TYR A 262 2.30 -12.47 -18.34
C TYR A 262 2.66 -12.99 -19.73
N CYS A 263 1.91 -12.59 -20.76
CA CYS A 263 2.04 -13.16 -22.11
C CYS A 263 3.40 -12.90 -22.78
N GLY A 264 4.14 -11.90 -22.32
CA GLY A 264 5.51 -11.62 -22.79
C GLY A 264 6.60 -12.29 -21.94
N GLU A 265 6.25 -13.10 -20.95
CA GLU A 265 7.21 -13.84 -20.15
C GLU A 265 7.91 -14.93 -20.99
N PRO A 266 9.25 -14.92 -21.11
CA PRO A 266 9.99 -15.94 -21.82
C PRO A 266 9.93 -17.32 -21.14
N GLY A 267 9.93 -18.37 -21.95
CA GLY A 267 9.97 -19.76 -21.46
C GLY A 267 8.58 -20.32 -21.13
N SER A 268 8.57 -21.41 -20.37
CA SER A 268 7.33 -22.10 -19.95
C SER A 268 7.41 -22.44 -18.48
N TRP A 269 7.59 -21.40 -17.67
CA TRP A 269 7.70 -21.51 -16.23
C TRP A 269 6.32 -21.67 -15.60
N PRO A 270 6.07 -22.72 -14.79
CA PRO A 270 4.80 -22.85 -14.10
C PRO A 270 4.60 -21.69 -13.13
N THR A 271 3.35 -21.28 -12.98
CA THR A 271 2.89 -20.34 -11.96
C THR A 271 2.62 -21.08 -10.66
N GLN A 272 2.78 -20.39 -9.53
CA GLN A 272 2.54 -20.92 -8.20
C GLN A 272 1.55 -20.02 -7.44
N ASP A 273 0.80 -20.61 -6.51
CA ASP A 273 -0.17 -19.86 -5.70
C ASP A 273 0.53 -18.75 -4.91
N GLY A 274 0.05 -17.51 -5.07
CA GLY A 274 0.57 -16.34 -4.36
C GLY A 274 1.71 -15.62 -5.09
N GLU A 275 2.21 -16.16 -6.19
CA GLU A 275 3.26 -15.49 -6.95
C GLU A 275 2.73 -14.21 -7.60
N ILE A 276 3.49 -13.11 -7.58
CA ILE A 276 3.02 -11.83 -8.11
C ILE A 276 3.36 -11.72 -9.60
N MET A 277 2.39 -11.27 -10.40
CA MET A 277 2.49 -11.09 -11.86
C MET A 277 3.73 -10.32 -12.29
N ASP A 278 4.17 -9.31 -11.53
CA ASP A 278 5.43 -8.56 -11.78
C ASP A 278 6.68 -9.45 -11.88
N ARG A 279 6.59 -10.77 -11.60
CA ARG A 279 7.69 -11.73 -11.78
C ARG A 279 8.29 -11.72 -13.18
N TYR A 280 7.55 -11.29 -14.21
CA TYR A 280 8.08 -11.13 -15.56
C TYR A 280 9.28 -10.17 -15.63
N ARG A 281 9.46 -9.30 -14.62
CA ARG A 281 10.63 -8.41 -14.45
C ARG A 281 11.92 -9.17 -14.12
N HIS A 282 11.87 -10.48 -14.00
CA HIS A 282 13.05 -11.34 -13.98
C HIS A 282 13.82 -11.20 -15.29
N PHE A 283 13.09 -11.08 -16.40
CA PHE A 283 13.64 -11.08 -17.73
C PHE A 283 13.89 -9.66 -18.26
N ALA A 284 14.83 -9.55 -19.19
CA ALA A 284 15.00 -8.36 -20.00
C ALA A 284 13.93 -8.37 -21.09
N LEU A 285 12.99 -7.44 -21.02
CA LEU A 285 11.89 -7.34 -21.96
C LEU A 285 12.05 -6.07 -22.79
N THR A 286 11.95 -6.21 -24.11
CA THR A 286 12.00 -5.08 -25.04
C THR A 286 10.59 -4.67 -25.45
N HIS A 287 10.21 -3.45 -25.10
CA HIS A 287 8.94 -2.84 -25.46
C HIS A 287 9.20 -1.45 -26.03
N TYR A 288 8.61 -1.12 -27.18
CA TYR A 288 8.71 0.21 -27.81
C TYR A 288 10.16 0.76 -27.92
N GLY A 289 11.13 -0.11 -28.24
CA GLY A 289 12.53 0.27 -28.38
C GLY A 289 13.30 0.47 -27.06
N GLN A 290 12.67 0.22 -25.91
CA GLN A 290 13.31 0.22 -24.59
C GLN A 290 13.40 -1.19 -24.02
N THR A 291 14.56 -1.54 -23.47
CA THR A 291 14.78 -2.83 -22.81
C THR A 291 14.85 -2.65 -21.30
N THR A 292 14.03 -3.40 -20.58
CA THR A 292 14.03 -3.38 -19.12
C THR A 292 15.28 -4.05 -18.56
N LYS A 293 15.76 -3.59 -17.41
CA LYS A 293 16.82 -4.27 -16.67
C LYS A 293 16.27 -5.60 -16.12
N PRO A 294 16.94 -6.75 -16.36
CA PRO A 294 16.53 -8.05 -15.80
C PRO A 294 16.83 -8.16 -14.31
N ASN A 295 16.48 -9.30 -13.72
CA ASN A 295 16.75 -9.68 -12.33
C ASN A 295 16.16 -8.68 -11.34
N ARG A 296 14.88 -8.33 -11.55
CA ARG A 296 14.14 -7.36 -10.74
C ARG A 296 12.80 -7.92 -10.26
N ALA A 297 12.50 -9.20 -10.51
CA ALA A 297 11.22 -9.79 -10.19
C ALA A 297 10.89 -9.73 -8.70
N LEU A 298 11.82 -10.14 -7.83
CA LEU A 298 11.62 -10.08 -6.39
C LEU A 298 11.42 -8.64 -5.93
N GLN A 299 12.18 -7.67 -6.47
CA GLN A 299 11.98 -6.25 -6.17
C GLN A 299 10.55 -5.77 -6.45
N TYR A 300 10.05 -6.02 -7.67
CA TYR A 300 8.73 -5.53 -8.08
C TYR A 300 7.59 -6.33 -7.46
N ALA A 301 7.74 -7.64 -7.30
CA ALA A 301 6.80 -8.48 -6.56
C ALA A 301 6.66 -8.02 -5.10
N GLY A 302 7.78 -7.72 -4.44
CA GLY A 302 7.78 -7.15 -3.08
C GLY A 302 7.12 -5.77 -3.02
N LEU A 303 7.37 -4.90 -4.00
CA LEU A 303 6.70 -3.60 -4.10
C LEU A 303 5.17 -3.75 -4.22
N SER A 304 4.70 -4.59 -5.15
CA SER A 304 3.26 -4.84 -5.35
C SER A 304 2.62 -5.45 -4.13
N THR A 305 3.26 -6.45 -3.51
CA THR A 305 2.77 -7.06 -2.26
C THR A 305 2.66 -6.03 -1.14
N ASN A 306 3.66 -5.16 -0.99
CA ASN A 306 3.64 -4.09 0.00
C ASN A 306 2.49 -3.09 -0.24
N LEU A 307 2.24 -2.71 -1.49
CA LEU A 307 1.16 -1.79 -1.85
C LEU A 307 -0.23 -2.43 -1.62
N LEU A 308 -0.40 -3.72 -1.93
CA LEU A 308 -1.63 -4.47 -1.63
C LEU A 308 -1.90 -4.50 -0.12
N MET A 309 -0.88 -4.81 0.68
CA MET A 309 -0.99 -4.82 2.14
C MET A 309 -1.26 -3.43 2.73
N ILE A 310 -0.69 -2.37 2.16
CA ILE A 310 -1.02 -0.98 2.54
C ILE A 310 -2.49 -0.66 2.23
N ALA A 311 -2.99 -1.04 1.05
CA ALA A 311 -4.39 -0.87 0.69
C ALA A 311 -5.32 -1.61 1.68
N ALA A 312 -4.92 -2.82 2.10
CA ALA A 312 -5.65 -3.59 3.09
C ALA A 312 -5.67 -2.97 4.48
N GLU A 313 -4.54 -2.43 4.96
CA GLU A 313 -4.49 -1.71 6.24
C GLU A 313 -5.35 -0.44 6.22
N MET A 314 -5.38 0.29 5.09
CA MET A 314 -6.31 1.40 4.91
C MET A 314 -7.76 0.96 4.95
N GLY A 315 -8.04 -0.18 4.33
CA GLY A 315 -9.38 -0.71 4.26
C GLY A 315 -9.92 -1.19 5.61
N ARG A 316 -9.06 -1.82 6.42
CA ARG A 316 -9.38 -2.36 7.75
C ARG A 316 -10.05 -1.34 8.66
N LEU A 317 -9.61 -0.08 8.62
CA LEU A 317 -10.17 0.99 9.47
C LEU A 317 -11.52 1.54 8.99
N ASN A 318 -11.88 1.24 7.74
CA ASN A 318 -13.01 1.86 7.04
C ASN A 318 -14.05 0.83 6.57
N GLY A 319 -14.02 -0.39 7.13
CA GLY A 319 -14.99 -1.45 6.80
C GLY A 319 -14.76 -2.10 5.42
N LEU A 320 -13.56 -1.96 4.87
CA LEU A 320 -13.14 -2.51 3.58
C LEU A 320 -12.19 -3.69 3.84
N ASP A 321 -12.76 -4.84 4.16
CA ASP A 321 -11.97 -5.98 4.63
C ASP A 321 -11.29 -6.74 3.47
N LEU A 322 -10.12 -6.23 3.07
CA LEU A 322 -9.27 -6.87 2.07
C LEU A 322 -8.40 -8.00 2.64
N HIS A 323 -8.19 -8.06 3.96
CA HIS A 323 -7.42 -9.13 4.60
C HIS A 323 -8.12 -10.49 4.50
N HIS A 324 -9.45 -10.50 4.57
CA HIS A 324 -10.25 -11.71 4.43
C HIS A 324 -10.94 -11.85 3.06
N TYR A 325 -10.69 -10.92 2.14
CA TYR A 325 -11.20 -11.02 0.78
C TYR A 325 -10.49 -12.15 0.02
N VAL A 326 -11.29 -13.01 -0.62
CA VAL A 326 -10.85 -14.06 -1.53
C VAL A 326 -11.53 -13.81 -2.87
N ALA A 327 -10.74 -13.64 -3.92
CA ALA A 327 -11.23 -13.47 -5.29
C ALA A 327 -11.85 -14.77 -5.82
N PRO A 328 -12.65 -14.73 -6.91
CA PRO A 328 -13.37 -15.91 -7.42
C PRO A 328 -12.50 -17.13 -7.72
N THR A 329 -11.24 -16.92 -8.10
CA THR A 329 -10.26 -17.94 -8.45
C THR A 329 -9.33 -18.35 -7.29
N GLY A 330 -9.53 -17.77 -6.09
CA GLY A 330 -8.85 -18.15 -4.85
C GLY A 330 -7.75 -17.19 -4.40
N GLU A 331 -7.46 -16.15 -5.16
CA GLU A 331 -6.46 -15.15 -4.84
C GLU A 331 -6.84 -14.39 -3.56
N SER A 332 -5.87 -14.21 -2.67
CA SER A 332 -6.01 -13.36 -1.49
C SER A 332 -4.68 -12.72 -1.17
N ILE A 333 -4.70 -11.55 -0.53
CA ILE A 333 -3.47 -10.80 -0.22
C ILE A 333 -2.55 -11.53 0.77
N LYS A 334 -3.04 -12.58 1.43
CA LYS A 334 -2.21 -13.46 2.28
C LYS A 334 -1.29 -14.36 1.45
N LEU A 335 -1.72 -14.81 0.26
CA LEU A 335 -0.97 -15.79 -0.52
C LEU A 335 0.43 -15.30 -0.94
N PRO A 336 0.63 -14.05 -1.40
CA PRO A 336 1.98 -13.56 -1.69
C PRO A 336 2.91 -13.55 -0.48
N LEU A 337 2.39 -13.24 0.72
CA LEU A 337 3.18 -13.33 1.94
C LEU A 337 3.64 -14.78 2.18
N LEU A 338 2.75 -15.76 2.03
CA LEU A 338 3.09 -17.17 2.20
C LEU A 338 4.09 -17.65 1.14
N PHE A 339 3.88 -17.29 -0.13
CA PHE A 339 4.74 -17.68 -1.24
C PHE A 339 6.17 -17.16 -1.06
N TYR A 340 6.30 -15.87 -0.73
CA TYR A 340 7.61 -15.23 -0.64
C TYR A 340 8.33 -15.48 0.69
N ALA A 341 7.66 -15.98 1.74
CA ALA A 341 8.26 -16.16 3.07
C ALA A 341 9.55 -17.00 3.04
N ASP A 342 9.56 -18.11 2.30
CA ASP A 342 10.73 -19.00 2.21
C ASP A 342 11.98 -18.27 1.71
N PHE A 343 11.85 -17.35 0.75
CA PHE A 343 12.99 -16.59 0.24
C PHE A 343 13.65 -15.74 1.32
N TYR A 344 12.88 -15.21 2.29
CA TYR A 344 13.42 -14.39 3.38
C TYR A 344 13.98 -15.22 4.52
N ILE A 345 13.52 -16.47 4.67
CA ILE A 345 14.03 -17.44 5.64
C ILE A 345 15.34 -18.03 5.13
N THR A 346 15.35 -18.55 3.90
CA THR A 346 16.48 -19.29 3.33
C THR A 346 17.56 -18.40 2.71
N LYS A 347 17.19 -17.17 2.32
CA LYS A 347 18.06 -16.25 1.58
C LYS A 347 18.53 -16.77 0.22
N ASP A 348 17.77 -17.71 -0.34
CA ASP A 348 18.04 -18.36 -1.62
C ASP A 348 16.92 -18.04 -2.62
N ALA A 349 17.26 -17.30 -3.68
CA ALA A 349 16.31 -16.93 -4.72
C ALA A 349 15.93 -18.11 -5.63
N SER A 350 16.68 -19.22 -5.60
CA SER A 350 16.37 -20.41 -6.40
C SER A 350 15.38 -21.37 -5.73
N ILE A 351 15.01 -21.14 -4.46
CA ILE A 351 14.27 -22.10 -3.61
C ILE A 351 12.91 -22.55 -4.18
N LYS A 352 12.26 -21.72 -5.02
CA LYS A 352 10.98 -22.03 -5.68
C LYS A 352 11.17 -22.50 -7.13
N GLY A 353 11.91 -23.59 -7.32
CA GLY A 353 12.08 -24.22 -8.63
C GLY A 353 13.01 -23.47 -9.59
N GLY A 354 13.86 -22.58 -9.07
CA GLY A 354 14.91 -21.90 -9.82
C GLY A 354 14.46 -20.68 -10.65
N PHE A 355 13.18 -20.30 -10.63
CA PHE A 355 12.68 -19.17 -11.44
C PHE A 355 13.43 -17.86 -11.16
N TYR A 356 13.66 -17.54 -9.88
CA TYR A 356 14.29 -16.28 -9.48
C TYR A 356 15.82 -16.38 -9.32
N THR A 357 16.46 -17.38 -9.93
CA THR A 357 17.92 -17.60 -9.80
C THR A 357 18.70 -16.32 -10.17
N GLY A 358 19.63 -15.90 -9.30
CA GLY A 358 20.43 -14.70 -9.50
C GLY A 358 19.80 -13.41 -8.95
N GLU A 359 18.66 -13.52 -8.26
CA GLU A 359 18.01 -12.41 -7.54
C GLU A 359 18.28 -12.39 -6.03
N ASP A 360 19.26 -13.17 -5.54
CA ASP A 360 19.60 -13.27 -4.11
C ASP A 360 19.86 -11.90 -3.48
N SER A 361 20.37 -10.95 -4.27
CA SER A 361 20.59 -9.58 -3.81
C SER A 361 19.32 -8.90 -3.30
N TRP A 362 18.13 -9.21 -3.82
CA TRP A 362 16.88 -8.57 -3.39
C TRP A 362 16.34 -9.07 -2.04
N ILE A 363 16.78 -10.24 -1.60
CA ILE A 363 16.39 -10.87 -0.34
C ILE A 363 17.49 -10.83 0.72
N ASN A 364 18.74 -10.57 0.27
CA ASN A 364 19.92 -10.37 1.10
C ASN A 364 20.26 -8.89 1.32
N TYR A 365 20.11 -8.02 0.31
CA TYR A 365 20.29 -6.59 0.48
C TYR A 365 19.01 -5.94 0.99
N ASN A 366 19.20 -5.25 2.09
CA ASN A 366 18.16 -4.69 2.94
C ASN A 366 17.82 -3.22 2.53
N ASP A 367 18.21 -2.82 1.30
CA ASP A 367 18.30 -1.42 0.85
C ASP A 367 17.02 -0.90 0.18
N GLN A 368 16.21 -1.73 -0.47
CA GLN A 368 15.00 -1.26 -1.17
C GLN A 368 13.85 -2.21 -0.99
N SER A 369 12.69 -1.67 -0.60
CA SER A 369 11.34 -2.06 -1.05
C SER A 369 10.85 -3.51 -0.96
N VAL A 370 11.69 -4.49 -0.63
CA VAL A 370 11.33 -5.90 -0.73
C VAL A 370 11.04 -6.55 0.61
N PHE A 371 11.23 -5.91 1.75
CA PHE A 371 10.72 -6.50 2.99
C PHE A 371 9.20 -6.35 2.99
N THR A 372 8.55 -7.46 2.69
CA THR A 372 7.13 -7.64 2.86
C THR A 372 6.75 -7.19 4.27
N LEU A 373 5.56 -6.64 4.42
CA LEU A 373 5.04 -6.14 5.68
C LEU A 373 4.82 -7.28 6.70
N TRP A 374 5.89 -7.99 7.10
CA TRP A 374 5.87 -9.19 7.92
C TRP A 374 5.35 -8.93 9.32
N GLU A 375 5.64 -7.76 9.88
CA GLU A 375 5.01 -7.31 11.14
C GLU A 375 3.49 -7.19 10.97
N VAL A 376 3.01 -6.70 9.82
CA VAL A 376 1.57 -6.67 9.51
C VAL A 376 1.05 -8.08 9.28
N GLY A 377 1.74 -8.91 8.50
CA GLY A 377 1.37 -10.30 8.24
C GLY A 377 1.22 -11.10 9.54
N HIS A 378 2.19 -10.99 10.46
CA HIS A 378 2.15 -11.58 11.79
C HIS A 378 0.93 -11.14 12.61
N VAL A 379 0.65 -9.84 12.64
CA VAL A 379 -0.49 -9.28 13.40
C VAL A 379 -1.83 -9.71 12.80
N ARG A 380 -1.93 -9.75 11.47
CA ARG A 380 -3.19 -9.99 10.76
C ARG A 380 -3.49 -11.46 10.54
N TYR A 381 -2.46 -12.31 10.52
CA TYR A 381 -2.57 -13.75 10.29
C TYR A 381 -1.79 -14.53 11.37
N PRO A 382 -2.18 -14.43 12.66
CA PRO A 382 -1.46 -15.04 13.77
C PRO A 382 -1.44 -16.58 13.73
N GLU A 383 -2.30 -17.19 12.91
CA GLU A 383 -2.32 -18.62 12.62
C GLU A 383 -1.12 -19.07 11.78
N GLU A 384 -0.56 -18.18 10.96
CA GLU A 384 0.51 -18.48 10.01
C GLU A 384 1.89 -18.39 10.69
N LYS A 385 2.31 -19.48 11.33
CA LYS A 385 3.57 -19.53 12.09
C LYS A 385 4.82 -19.29 11.23
N ILE A 386 4.74 -19.40 9.91
CA ILE A 386 5.86 -19.06 9.00
C ILE A 386 6.23 -17.57 9.08
N PHE A 387 5.28 -16.67 9.37
CA PHE A 387 5.61 -15.24 9.52
C PHE A 387 6.45 -14.97 10.77
N ASN A 388 6.26 -15.77 11.84
CA ASN A 388 7.16 -15.74 13.01
C ASN A 388 8.57 -16.16 12.62
N GLU A 389 8.72 -17.19 11.79
CA GLU A 389 10.02 -17.67 11.34
C GLU A 389 10.75 -16.63 10.48
N VAL A 390 10.03 -15.96 9.56
CA VAL A 390 10.59 -14.83 8.81
C VAL A 390 11.08 -13.74 9.77
N LEU A 391 10.27 -13.34 10.75
CA LEU A 391 10.65 -12.29 11.70
C LEU A 391 11.80 -12.70 12.64
N ARG A 392 11.97 -13.99 12.97
CA ARG A 392 13.09 -14.48 13.81
C ARG A 392 14.41 -14.55 13.04
N THR A 393 14.36 -14.84 11.74
CA THR A 393 15.54 -15.01 10.89
C THR A 393 16.08 -13.69 10.33
N ASN A 394 15.36 -12.58 10.54
CA ASN A 394 15.67 -11.28 9.97
C ASN A 394 15.82 -10.21 11.06
N ASP A 395 16.71 -9.24 10.84
CA ASP A 395 16.80 -8.06 11.72
C ASP A 395 15.58 -7.16 11.51
N ARG A 396 14.65 -7.24 12.46
CA ARG A 396 13.40 -6.46 12.48
C ARG A 396 13.62 -4.95 12.60
N THR A 397 14.80 -4.50 13.04
CA THR A 397 15.12 -3.09 13.30
C THR A 397 15.88 -2.41 12.16
N ALA A 398 16.34 -3.20 11.19
CA ALA A 398 17.32 -2.74 10.21
C ALA A 398 16.80 -1.58 9.34
N HIS A 399 15.51 -1.53 8.99
CA HIS A 399 14.99 -0.56 8.02
C HIS A 399 13.57 -0.06 8.29
N ASN A 400 13.32 1.16 7.82
CA ASN A 400 11.99 1.74 7.71
C ASN A 400 11.45 1.42 6.31
N LEU A 401 10.18 1.00 6.23
CA LEU A 401 9.55 0.78 4.94
C LEU A 401 9.23 2.10 4.26
N HIS A 402 9.44 2.13 2.94
CA HIS A 402 9.40 3.34 2.12
C HIS A 402 8.15 4.22 2.37
N LEU A 403 6.96 3.61 2.47
CA LEU A 403 5.70 4.33 2.68
C LEU A 403 5.23 4.35 4.14
N LEU A 404 5.30 3.22 4.84
CA LEU A 404 4.76 3.08 6.21
C LEU A 404 5.75 3.50 7.32
N GLY A 405 7.03 3.66 7.02
CA GLY A 405 8.04 4.06 7.99
C GLY A 405 8.44 2.92 8.94
N PRO A 406 8.62 3.19 10.25
CA PRO A 406 9.07 2.21 11.23
C PRO A 406 7.95 1.21 11.58
N VAL A 407 7.76 0.20 10.74
CA VAL A 407 6.65 -0.76 10.89
C VAL A 407 6.74 -1.58 12.17
N ILE A 408 7.95 -1.85 12.66
CA ILE A 408 8.14 -2.51 13.96
C ILE A 408 7.54 -1.71 15.13
N LEU A 409 7.58 -0.38 15.09
CA LEU A 409 6.97 0.45 16.13
C LEU A 409 5.44 0.44 16.02
N THR A 410 4.93 0.54 14.79
CA THR A 410 3.50 0.72 14.53
C THR A 410 2.71 -0.60 14.58
N HIS A 411 3.31 -1.70 14.13
CA HIS A 411 2.66 -3.00 14.01
C HIS A 411 3.38 -4.11 14.78
N GLY A 412 4.62 -3.91 15.25
CA GLY A 412 5.37 -4.98 15.90
C GLY A 412 4.65 -5.60 17.09
N ARG A 413 4.76 -6.93 17.20
CA ARG A 413 4.27 -7.74 18.32
C ARG A 413 5.39 -8.64 18.84
N CYS A 414 5.18 -9.16 20.05
CA CYS A 414 5.96 -10.29 20.52
C CYS A 414 5.80 -11.45 19.54
N ILE A 415 6.89 -12.18 19.33
CA ILE A 415 6.90 -13.42 18.57
C ILE A 415 6.97 -14.51 19.63
N GLU A 416 6.00 -15.44 19.60
CA GLU A 416 5.96 -16.58 20.52
C GLU A 416 7.15 -17.53 20.33
#